data_AF-A0A1V5FM30-F1
#
_entry.id   AF-A0A1V5FM30-F1
#
_cell.length_a   1.000
_cell.length_b   1.000
_cell.length_c   1.000
_cell.angle_alpha   90.00
_cell.angle_beta   90.00
_cell.angle_gamma   90.00
#
_symmetry.space_group_name_H-M   'P 1'
#
loop_
_entity.id
_entity.type
_entity.pdbx_description
1 polymer ?
#
loop_
_entity_poly.entity_id
_entity_poly.type
_entity_poly.pdbx_seq_one_letter_code
_entity_poly.pdbx_strand_id
1 'polypeptide(L)'
;MRTIATAIESYAIDCNRYPPNPNLGDGLYVTPWRLTTPVAYLASRPVDPFKDKQNAYPGIAPALHGERWLYDYFSIISSAECLRLEKQKIRTFYVAVDASGLYASVANRRAFLKYGLWMQWSAGPDGVFWIVGDDFQYPANASPLKAPSHRPWGYSFDVPYDASNGTRSFGNLFRTQKLTRGAATDPEA
;
A
#
# COMPACT_ATOMS: atom_id res chain seq x y z
N MET A 1 8.34 10.21 -0.86
CA MET A 1 8.10 9.11 -1.82
C MET A 1 8.95 9.15 -3.11
N ARG A 2 9.33 10.31 -3.68
CA ARG A 2 10.15 10.33 -4.93
C ARG A 2 11.48 9.58 -4.80
N THR A 3 12.25 9.83 -3.73
CA THR A 3 13.55 9.18 -3.47
C THR A 3 13.43 7.66 -3.38
N ILE A 4 12.40 7.15 -2.70
CA ILE A 4 12.14 5.71 -2.58
C ILE A 4 11.81 5.12 -3.95
N ALA A 5 11.05 5.82 -4.80
CA ALA A 5 10.75 5.34 -6.14
C ALA A 5 12.00 5.22 -7.01
N THR A 6 12.87 6.24 -6.99
CA THR A 6 14.16 6.16 -7.69
C THR A 6 14.97 4.95 -7.23
N ALA A 7 15.03 4.69 -5.93
CA ALA A 7 15.73 3.51 -5.40
C ALA A 7 15.09 2.18 -5.83
N ILE A 8 13.76 2.09 -5.86
CA ILE A 8 13.02 0.90 -6.33
C ILE A 8 13.35 0.63 -7.81
N GLU A 9 13.34 1.67 -8.65
CA GLU A 9 13.67 1.54 -10.07
C GLU A 9 15.14 1.15 -10.27
N SER A 10 16.08 1.78 -9.54
CA SER A 10 17.50 1.40 -9.58
C SER A 10 17.73 -0.05 -9.14
N TYR A 11 17.07 -0.50 -8.07
CA TYR A 11 17.13 -1.90 -7.65
C TYR A 11 16.63 -2.84 -8.75
N ALA A 12 15.57 -2.46 -9.46
CA ALA A 12 15.01 -3.29 -10.52
C ALA A 12 15.95 -3.42 -11.73
N ILE A 13 16.70 -2.36 -12.08
CA ILE A 13 17.74 -2.43 -13.11
C ILE A 13 18.82 -3.44 -12.72
N ASP A 14 19.29 -3.40 -11.48
CA ASP A 14 20.40 -4.25 -11.04
C ASP A 14 19.98 -5.71 -10.78
N CYS A 15 18.75 -5.92 -10.28
CA CYS A 15 18.28 -7.24 -9.85
C CYS A 15 17.33 -7.93 -10.85
N ASN A 16 17.00 -7.23 -11.95
CA ASN A 16 15.99 -7.61 -12.95
C ASN A 16 14.63 -8.00 -12.33
N ARG A 17 14.30 -7.39 -11.18
CA ARG A 17 13.06 -7.60 -10.42
C ARG A 17 12.89 -6.49 -9.39
N TYR A 18 11.65 -6.18 -9.03
CA TYR A 18 11.40 -5.30 -7.89
C TYR A 18 11.65 -6.00 -6.55
N PRO A 19 11.92 -5.24 -5.47
CA PRO A 19 12.02 -5.82 -4.13
C PRO A 19 10.77 -6.63 -3.79
N PRO A 20 10.91 -7.88 -3.29
CA PRO A 20 9.75 -8.73 -3.00
C PRO A 20 9.04 -8.28 -1.72
N ASN A 21 7.76 -8.61 -1.64
CA ASN A 21 6.97 -8.50 -0.42
C ASN A 21 7.51 -9.43 0.68
N PRO A 22 7.39 -9.06 1.97
CA PRO A 22 7.70 -9.97 3.05
C PRO A 22 6.60 -11.03 3.22
N ASN A 23 6.92 -12.10 3.96
CA ASN A 23 5.89 -12.90 4.62
C ASN A 23 5.25 -12.05 5.72
N LEU A 24 3.92 -11.89 5.73
CA LEU A 24 3.21 -11.10 6.74
C LEU A 24 3.45 -11.59 8.19
N GLY A 25 3.90 -12.83 8.39
CA GLY A 25 4.33 -13.32 9.71
C GLY A 25 5.68 -12.80 10.19
N ASP A 26 6.56 -12.43 9.26
CA ASP A 26 7.98 -12.19 9.54
C ASP A 26 8.41 -10.76 9.21
N GLY A 27 7.53 -9.96 8.59
CA GLY A 27 7.85 -8.60 8.15
C GLY A 27 6.62 -7.76 7.86
N LEU A 28 6.85 -6.45 7.72
CA LEU A 28 5.83 -5.45 7.41
C LEU A 28 5.95 -5.02 5.96
N TYR A 29 4.81 -4.69 5.33
CA TYR A 29 4.73 -4.15 3.97
C TYR A 29 5.19 -2.69 3.91
N VAL A 30 6.43 -2.47 4.33
CA VAL A 30 7.10 -1.18 4.36
C VAL A 30 8.27 -1.16 3.40
N THR A 31 8.84 0.03 3.21
CA THR A 31 10.03 0.25 2.38
C THR A 31 11.06 -0.83 2.66
N PRO A 32 11.43 -1.66 1.66
CA PRO A 32 12.15 -2.88 1.90
C PRO A 32 13.60 -2.60 2.31
N TRP A 33 14.10 -3.34 3.31
CA TRP A 33 15.49 -3.23 3.77
C TRP A 33 16.52 -3.49 2.65
N ARG A 34 16.13 -4.26 1.62
CA ARG A 34 16.95 -4.54 0.43
C ARG A 34 17.36 -3.31 -0.36
N LEU A 35 16.71 -2.17 -0.13
CA LEU A 35 17.10 -0.88 -0.71
C LEU A 35 18.27 -0.22 0.04
N THR A 36 18.63 -0.72 1.22
CA THR A 36 19.72 -0.19 2.05
C THR A 36 20.89 -1.17 2.21
N THR A 37 20.64 -2.48 2.03
CA THR A 37 21.66 -3.53 2.17
C THR A 37 21.28 -4.75 1.32
N PRO A 38 22.23 -5.44 0.66
CA PRO A 38 23.68 -5.25 0.69
C PRO A 38 24.19 -4.08 -0.16
N VAL A 39 23.41 -3.60 -1.14
CA VAL A 39 23.71 -2.42 -1.95
C VAL A 39 22.78 -1.29 -1.51
N ALA A 40 23.35 -0.11 -1.26
CA ALA A 40 22.62 1.04 -0.76
C ALA A 40 22.06 1.90 -1.90
N TYR A 41 20.85 1.56 -2.36
CA TYR A 41 20.05 2.41 -3.26
C TYR A 41 19.40 3.58 -2.50
N LEU A 42 19.23 3.42 -1.18
CA LEU A 42 18.86 4.44 -0.21
C LEU A 42 19.92 4.48 0.89
N ALA A 43 20.21 5.68 1.40
CA ALA A 43 21.05 5.84 2.59
C ALA A 43 20.36 5.30 3.85
N SER A 44 19.05 5.46 3.96
CA SER A 44 18.22 4.92 5.03
C SER A 44 16.78 4.75 4.56
N ARG A 45 16.02 3.90 5.25
CA ARG A 45 14.57 3.74 5.00
C ARG A 45 13.81 4.93 5.60
N PRO A 46 13.10 5.75 4.80
CA PRO A 46 12.43 6.94 5.33
C PRO A 46 11.18 6.60 6.14
N VAL A 47 10.98 7.33 7.23
CA VAL A 47 9.74 7.35 8.02
C VAL A 47 8.65 8.10 7.25
N ASP A 48 7.44 7.57 7.29
CA ASP A 48 6.24 8.26 6.86
C ASP A 48 5.86 9.32 7.91
N PRO A 49 5.95 10.62 7.60
CA PRO A 49 5.68 11.69 8.56
C PRO A 49 4.23 11.73 9.05
N PHE A 50 3.33 11.04 8.35
CA PHE A 50 1.90 11.02 8.68
C PHE A 50 1.51 9.87 9.61
N LYS A 51 2.39 8.91 9.87
CA LYS A 51 2.12 7.83 10.82
C LYS A 51 2.49 8.27 12.24
N ASP A 52 1.48 8.45 13.07
CA ASP A 52 1.54 9.37 14.21
C ASP A 52 1.90 8.76 15.58
N LYS A 53 2.49 7.56 15.68
CA LYS A 53 2.75 6.96 17.02
C LYS A 53 1.74 5.92 17.47
N GLN A 54 0.49 6.11 17.07
CA GLN A 54 -0.66 5.60 17.83
C GLN A 54 -1.19 4.27 17.27
N ASN A 55 -1.04 4.04 15.97
CA ASN A 55 -1.43 2.78 15.33
C ASN A 55 -0.42 1.66 15.65
N ALA A 56 -0.66 0.95 16.75
CA ALA A 56 -0.07 -0.36 16.97
C ALA A 56 -0.97 -1.41 16.33
N TYR A 57 -0.56 -1.97 15.18
CA TYR A 57 -1.17 -3.22 14.72
C TYR A 57 -1.00 -4.27 15.82
N PRO A 58 -2.08 -4.78 16.41
CA PRO A 58 -1.97 -5.85 17.39
C PRO A 58 -1.38 -7.09 16.71
N GLY A 59 -0.38 -7.71 17.34
CA GLY A 59 0.25 -8.94 16.84
C GLY A 59 1.53 -8.78 16.00
N ILE A 60 2.11 -7.57 15.91
CA ILE A 60 3.45 -7.39 15.32
C ILE A 60 4.53 -7.88 16.30
N ALA A 61 5.47 -8.68 15.80
CA ALA A 61 6.65 -9.10 16.54
C ALA A 61 7.43 -7.90 17.12
N PRO A 62 7.84 -7.91 18.41
CA PRO A 62 8.54 -6.78 19.05
C PRO A 62 9.72 -6.22 18.26
N ALA A 63 10.49 -7.07 17.58
CA ALA A 63 11.63 -6.67 16.75
C ALA A 63 11.26 -5.73 15.59
N LEU A 64 10.01 -5.73 15.13
CA LEU A 64 9.53 -4.96 13.98
C LEU A 64 8.80 -3.67 14.39
N HIS A 65 8.69 -3.37 15.68
CA HIS A 65 7.94 -2.20 16.17
C HIS A 65 8.49 -0.87 15.62
N GLY A 66 9.80 -0.77 15.38
CA GLY A 66 10.41 0.41 14.77
C GLY A 66 10.11 0.59 13.29
N GLU A 67 9.78 -0.51 12.57
CA GLU A 67 9.59 -0.47 11.12
C GLU A 67 8.20 0.01 10.69
N ARG A 68 7.20 -0.09 11.58
CA ARG A 68 5.80 0.26 11.25
C ARG A 68 5.60 1.71 10.81
N TRP A 69 6.55 2.57 11.17
CA TRP A 69 6.56 4.00 10.85
C TRP A 69 7.13 4.33 9.47
N LEU A 70 7.73 3.36 8.80
CA LEU A 70 8.29 3.56 7.46
C LEU A 70 7.16 3.69 6.43
N TYR A 71 7.44 4.31 5.27
CA TYR A 71 6.51 4.30 4.15
C TYR A 71 6.13 2.88 3.74
N ASP A 72 4.87 2.66 3.42
CA ASP A 72 4.38 1.37 2.95
C ASP A 72 4.83 1.10 1.51
N TYR A 73 5.11 -0.17 1.22
CA TYR A 73 5.54 -0.64 -0.09
C TYR A 73 4.89 -1.99 -0.41
N PHE A 74 4.40 -2.09 -1.65
CA PHE A 74 3.83 -3.30 -2.21
C PHE A 74 4.44 -3.56 -3.58
N SER A 75 5.07 -4.72 -3.75
CA SER A 75 5.26 -5.31 -5.07
C SER A 75 3.93 -5.92 -5.49
N ILE A 76 3.40 -5.54 -6.66
CA ILE A 76 2.15 -6.10 -7.14
C ILE A 76 2.41 -7.48 -7.74
N ILE A 77 1.61 -8.46 -7.33
CA ILE A 77 1.72 -9.87 -7.73
C ILE A 77 0.38 -10.36 -8.29
N SER A 78 0.40 -11.40 -9.12
CA SER A 78 -0.83 -12.00 -9.64
C SER A 78 -1.52 -12.86 -8.59
N SER A 79 -2.81 -13.11 -8.79
CA SER A 79 -3.56 -14.11 -8.01
C SER A 79 -2.94 -15.51 -8.05
N ALA A 80 -2.33 -15.91 -9.19
CA ALA A 80 -1.64 -17.19 -9.30
C ALA A 80 -0.36 -17.24 -8.43
N GLU A 81 0.38 -16.14 -8.39
CA GLU A 81 1.55 -16.02 -7.52
C GLU A 81 1.17 -16.00 -6.04
N CYS A 82 0.07 -15.32 -5.68
CA CYS A 82 -0.50 -15.35 -4.34
C CYS A 82 -0.79 -16.80 -3.91
N LEU A 83 -1.48 -17.57 -4.75
CA LEU A 83 -1.77 -18.98 -4.48
C LEU A 83 -0.49 -19.83 -4.33
N ARG A 84 0.54 -19.54 -5.13
CA ARG A 84 1.83 -20.22 -5.03
C ARG A 84 2.52 -19.94 -3.69
N LEU A 85 2.51 -18.68 -3.24
CA LEU A 85 3.09 -18.25 -1.96
C LEU A 85 2.32 -18.84 -0.77
N GLU A 86 0.98 -18.85 -0.83
CA GLU A 86 0.14 -19.47 0.20
C GLU A 86 0.43 -20.96 0.37
N LYS A 87 0.63 -21.71 -0.73
CA LYS A 87 1.07 -23.12 -0.69
C LYS A 87 2.41 -23.30 0.00
N GLN A 88 3.27 -22.27 -0.04
CA GLN A 88 4.56 -22.23 0.68
C GLN A 88 4.43 -21.68 2.10
N LYS A 89 3.21 -21.45 2.60
CA LYS A 89 2.90 -20.83 3.89
C LYS A 89 3.43 -19.39 4.03
N ILE A 90 3.66 -18.71 2.91
CA ILE A 90 4.01 -17.29 2.87
C ILE A 90 2.71 -16.50 2.79
N ARG A 91 2.40 -15.73 3.83
CA ARG A 91 1.20 -14.91 3.89
C ARG A 91 1.41 -13.59 3.16
N THR A 92 0.50 -13.25 2.26
CA THR A 92 0.52 -12.02 1.48
C THR A 92 -0.57 -11.06 1.93
N PHE A 93 -0.35 -9.75 1.74
CA PHE A 93 -1.39 -8.76 1.96
C PHE A 93 -2.16 -8.53 0.65
N TYR A 94 -3.49 -8.63 0.70
CA TYR A 94 -4.33 -8.64 -0.50
C TYR A 94 -4.31 -7.34 -1.31
N VAL A 95 -3.86 -6.22 -0.72
CA VAL A 95 -3.56 -4.97 -1.44
C VAL A 95 -2.53 -5.18 -2.55
N ALA A 96 -1.55 -6.07 -2.33
CA ALA A 96 -0.49 -6.38 -3.27
C ALA A 96 -0.93 -7.33 -4.40
N VAL A 97 -2.14 -7.88 -4.35
CA VAL A 97 -2.58 -8.96 -5.25
C VAL A 97 -3.51 -8.41 -6.31
N ASP A 98 -3.13 -8.51 -7.58
CA ASP A 98 -4.04 -8.24 -8.70
C ASP A 98 -5.12 -9.34 -8.76
N ALA A 99 -6.33 -8.94 -8.40
CA ALA A 99 -7.42 -9.86 -8.13
C ALA A 99 -7.99 -10.49 -9.40
N SER A 100 -8.03 -11.82 -9.41
CA SER A 100 -8.68 -12.65 -10.42
C SER A 100 -9.05 -14.01 -9.82
N GLY A 101 -9.95 -14.75 -10.47
CA GLY A 101 -10.37 -16.07 -10.02
C GLY A 101 -10.84 -16.09 -8.56
N LEU A 102 -10.24 -16.97 -7.75
CA LEU A 102 -10.58 -17.17 -6.34
C LEU A 102 -10.42 -15.90 -5.47
N TYR A 103 -9.58 -14.95 -5.88
CA TYR A 103 -9.32 -13.72 -5.11
C TYR A 103 -10.13 -12.52 -5.61
N ALA A 104 -10.98 -12.68 -6.62
CA ALA A 104 -11.68 -11.58 -7.29
C ALA A 104 -12.59 -10.73 -6.36
N SER A 105 -13.06 -11.29 -5.24
CA SER A 105 -13.92 -10.59 -4.27
C SER A 105 -13.15 -9.99 -3.09
N VAL A 106 -11.91 -10.40 -2.84
CA VAL A 106 -11.17 -10.07 -1.61
C VAL A 106 -9.88 -9.29 -1.85
N ALA A 107 -9.30 -9.40 -3.04
CA ALA A 107 -8.05 -8.75 -3.38
C ALA A 107 -8.22 -7.50 -4.23
N ASN A 108 -7.10 -6.85 -4.52
CA ASN A 108 -7.05 -5.59 -5.22
C ASN A 108 -7.33 -5.75 -6.74
N ARG A 109 -8.57 -5.45 -7.15
CA ARG A 109 -8.96 -5.58 -8.57
C ARG A 109 -8.15 -4.63 -9.45
N ARG A 110 -7.62 -5.19 -10.55
CA ARG A 110 -6.91 -4.45 -11.59
C ARG A 110 -5.68 -3.70 -11.06
N ALA A 111 -5.01 -4.22 -10.03
CA ALA A 111 -3.83 -3.59 -9.42
C ALA A 111 -2.70 -3.38 -10.45
N PHE A 112 -2.46 -4.34 -11.35
CA PHE A 112 -1.47 -4.14 -12.43
C PHE A 112 -1.88 -3.02 -13.40
N LEU A 113 -3.18 -2.85 -13.64
CA LEU A 113 -3.67 -1.77 -14.48
C LEU A 113 -3.48 -0.41 -13.78
N LYS A 114 -3.83 -0.31 -12.49
CA LYS A 114 -3.80 0.94 -11.72
C LYS A 114 -2.38 1.39 -11.37
N TYR A 115 -1.54 0.46 -10.90
CA TYR A 115 -0.26 0.81 -10.28
C TYR A 115 0.95 0.41 -11.11
N GLY A 116 0.80 -0.62 -11.94
CA GLY A 116 1.94 -1.35 -12.51
C GLY A 116 2.48 -2.37 -11.51
N LEU A 117 3.80 -2.52 -11.47
CA LEU A 117 4.47 -3.60 -10.75
C LEU A 117 4.77 -3.28 -9.27
N TRP A 118 4.65 -2.02 -8.85
CA TRP A 118 4.83 -1.63 -7.46
C TRP A 118 3.98 -0.40 -7.09
N MET A 119 3.73 -0.26 -5.78
CA MET A 119 3.09 0.88 -5.15
C MET A 119 3.83 1.26 -3.86
N GLN A 120 3.97 2.56 -3.63
CA GLN A 120 4.27 3.16 -2.33
C GLN A 120 3.01 3.79 -1.77
N TRP A 121 2.81 3.65 -0.46
CA TRP A 121 1.62 4.08 0.23
C TRP A 121 1.96 4.83 1.51
N SER A 122 1.17 5.84 1.82
CA SER A 122 1.31 6.68 3.00
C SER A 122 -0.06 7.02 3.54
N ALA A 123 -0.17 7.07 4.86
CA ALA A 123 -1.41 7.33 5.56
C ALA A 123 -2.01 8.70 5.23
N GLY A 124 -1.20 9.63 4.70
CA GLY A 124 -1.66 10.97 4.34
C GLY A 124 -1.99 11.85 5.55
N PRO A 125 -2.32 13.14 5.36
CA PRO A 125 -2.45 14.10 6.46
C PRO A 125 -3.49 13.78 7.54
N ASP A 126 -4.46 12.91 7.29
CA ASP A 126 -5.42 12.42 8.31
C ASP A 126 -4.81 11.35 9.22
N GLY A 127 -3.64 10.79 8.88
CA GLY A 127 -2.88 9.83 9.68
C GLY A 127 -3.48 8.43 9.74
N VAL A 128 -4.51 8.17 8.93
CA VAL A 128 -5.28 6.92 8.97
C VAL A 128 -5.27 6.29 7.60
N PHE A 129 -4.76 5.06 7.51
CA PHE A 129 -4.95 4.27 6.29
C PHE A 129 -6.40 3.88 6.16
N TRP A 130 -6.99 4.22 5.02
CA TRP A 130 -8.28 3.68 4.63
C TRP A 130 -8.12 2.22 4.20
N ILE A 131 -8.82 1.32 4.90
CA ILE A 131 -8.75 -0.14 4.68
C ILE A 131 -10.11 -0.71 4.28
N VAL A 132 -10.14 -1.94 3.75
CA VAL A 132 -11.38 -2.58 3.25
C VAL A 132 -12.49 -2.68 4.30
N GLY A 133 -12.15 -2.74 5.59
CA GLY A 133 -13.14 -2.71 6.67
C GLY A 133 -13.94 -1.40 6.75
N ASP A 134 -13.38 -0.30 6.25
CA ASP A 134 -14.04 1.02 6.26
C ASP A 134 -15.09 1.15 5.14
N ASP A 135 -15.03 0.30 4.11
CA ASP A 135 -15.99 0.25 3.00
C ASP A 135 -17.22 -0.62 3.30
N PHE A 136 -17.12 -1.57 4.23
CA PHE A 136 -18.11 -2.62 4.42
C PHE A 136 -18.58 -2.72 5.88
N GLN A 137 -19.54 -1.88 6.28
CA GLN A 137 -20.47 -2.25 7.35
C GLN A 137 -21.81 -2.68 6.75
N TYR A 138 -22.23 -3.92 7.02
CA TYR A 138 -23.60 -4.38 6.84
C TYR A 138 -24.45 -3.85 8.00
N PRO A 139 -25.63 -3.23 7.76
CA PRO A 139 -26.32 -2.50 8.79
C PRO A 139 -27.12 -3.44 9.68
N ALA A 140 -27.14 -3.15 10.98
CA ALA A 140 -28.39 -3.30 11.72
C ALA A 140 -28.84 -1.96 12.27
N ASN A 141 -28.06 -1.23 13.08
CA ASN A 141 -28.60 -0.02 13.76
C ASN A 141 -27.56 1.04 14.18
N ALA A 142 -26.53 1.33 13.39
CA ALA A 142 -25.70 2.53 13.61
C ALA A 142 -25.13 3.02 12.28
N SER A 143 -25.09 4.34 12.06
CA SER A 143 -24.66 4.97 10.80
C SER A 143 -23.19 4.68 10.49
N PRO A 144 -22.85 3.90 9.45
CA PRO A 144 -21.46 3.52 9.21
C PRO A 144 -20.64 4.39 8.28
N LEU A 145 -21.24 5.36 7.59
CA LEU A 145 -20.61 6.05 6.49
C LEU A 145 -21.21 7.45 6.37
N LYS A 146 -20.40 8.50 6.56
CA LYS A 146 -20.71 9.78 5.91
C LYS A 146 -20.24 9.64 4.47
N ALA A 147 -21.14 9.86 3.51
CA ALA A 147 -21.00 9.55 2.09
C ALA A 147 -19.58 9.81 1.52
N PRO A 148 -18.90 8.79 0.94
CA PRO A 148 -17.60 8.99 0.31
C PRO A 148 -17.80 9.66 -1.05
N SER A 149 -17.81 10.98 -1.07
CA SER A 149 -17.82 11.76 -2.31
C SER A 149 -16.39 11.95 -2.82
N HIS A 150 -15.85 10.91 -3.47
CA HIS A 150 -15.21 10.91 -4.80
C HIS A 150 -14.64 9.50 -5.09
N ARG A 151 -15.28 8.77 -6.01
CA ARG A 151 -14.76 7.49 -6.56
C ARG A 151 -13.84 7.78 -7.73
N PRO A 152 -12.84 6.91 -8.00
CA PRO A 152 -12.92 6.29 -9.32
C PRO A 152 -12.69 4.77 -9.41
N TRP A 153 -12.22 4.04 -8.38
CA TRP A 153 -11.83 2.62 -8.59
C TRP A 153 -12.20 1.58 -7.51
N GLY A 154 -13.23 1.85 -6.69
CA GLY A 154 -14.09 0.79 -6.11
C GLY A 154 -13.55 -0.04 -4.93
N TYR A 155 -12.41 0.30 -4.33
CA TYR A 155 -11.93 -0.27 -3.05
C TYR A 155 -11.24 0.83 -2.22
N SER A 156 -11.38 0.82 -0.89
CA SER A 156 -10.88 1.83 0.06
C SER A 156 -9.38 2.04 0.05
N PHE A 157 -8.62 1.05 -0.43
CA PHE A 157 -7.17 1.18 -0.63
C PHE A 157 -6.82 2.34 -1.59
N ASP A 158 -7.74 2.67 -2.52
CA ASP A 158 -7.55 3.65 -3.57
C ASP A 158 -8.12 5.04 -3.26
N VAL A 159 -8.55 5.32 -2.02
CA VAL A 159 -9.09 6.65 -1.67
C VAL A 159 -7.95 7.67 -1.79
N PRO A 160 -7.94 8.50 -2.85
CA PRO A 160 -6.87 9.45 -3.06
C PRO A 160 -7.03 10.62 -2.09
N TYR A 161 -5.91 11.14 -1.64
CA TYR A 161 -5.86 12.42 -0.94
C TYR A 161 -6.58 13.54 -1.71
N ASP A 162 -7.64 14.11 -1.15
CA ASP A 162 -8.38 15.25 -1.72
C ASP A 162 -7.98 16.57 -1.06
N ALA A 163 -7.23 17.42 -1.78
CA ALA A 163 -6.75 18.71 -1.27
C ALA A 163 -7.85 19.80 -1.14
N SER A 164 -9.07 19.58 -1.66
CA SER A 164 -10.07 20.64 -1.88
C SER A 164 -10.91 21.04 -0.67
N ASN A 165 -10.81 20.31 0.45
CA ASN A 165 -11.76 20.44 1.57
C ASN A 165 -11.33 21.39 2.72
N GLY A 166 -10.27 22.19 2.51
CA GLY A 166 -9.98 23.42 3.26
C GLY A 166 -9.57 23.32 4.75
N THR A 167 -9.90 22.24 5.47
CA THR A 167 -9.55 22.11 6.90
C THR A 167 -9.04 20.73 7.33
N ARG A 168 -9.31 19.65 6.59
CA ARG A 168 -8.75 18.31 6.85
C ARG A 168 -8.68 17.45 5.59
N SER A 169 -7.47 17.29 5.09
CA SER A 169 -7.07 16.33 4.06
C SER A 169 -7.53 14.89 4.31
N PHE A 170 -8.52 14.31 3.62
CA PHE A 170 -8.84 12.87 3.77
C PHE A 170 -8.18 12.03 2.69
N GLY A 171 -7.77 10.82 3.04
CA GLY A 171 -7.35 9.79 2.09
C GLY A 171 -5.84 9.60 2.02
N ASN A 172 -5.46 8.54 1.33
CA ASN A 172 -4.08 8.09 1.29
C ASN A 172 -3.26 8.84 0.23
N LEU A 173 -1.95 8.93 0.47
CA LEU A 173 -1.00 9.36 -0.55
C LEU A 173 -0.38 8.11 -1.19
N PHE A 174 -0.43 8.04 -2.52
CA PHE A 174 0.20 6.96 -3.28
C PHE A 174 1.19 7.47 -4.31
N ARG A 175 2.17 6.62 -4.58
CA ARG A 175 3.03 6.72 -5.76
C ARG A 175 3.16 5.33 -6.35
N THR A 176 3.01 5.22 -7.65
CA THR A 176 3.03 3.92 -8.32
C THR A 176 4.01 3.94 -9.47
N GLN A 177 4.26 2.79 -10.08
CA GLN A 177 5.07 2.72 -11.28
C GLN A 177 4.43 3.54 -12.43
N LYS A 178 3.09 3.53 -12.52
CA LYS A 178 2.36 4.22 -13.59
C LYS A 178 2.08 5.70 -13.32
N LEU A 179 1.96 6.11 -12.05
CA LEU A 179 1.65 7.49 -11.67
C LEU A 179 2.87 8.19 -11.07
N THR A 180 3.48 9.07 -11.86
CA THR A 180 4.73 9.77 -11.53
C THR A 180 4.53 11.08 -10.74
N ARG A 181 3.32 11.66 -10.74
CA ARG A 181 2.91 12.77 -9.85
C ARG A 181 2.07 12.21 -8.71
N GLY A 182 2.43 12.52 -7.46
CA GLY A 182 1.55 12.27 -6.33
C GLY A 182 0.39 13.24 -6.42
N ALA A 183 -0.71 12.83 -7.01
CA ALA A 183 -1.91 13.63 -7.17
C ALA A 183 -3.14 12.72 -7.13
N ALA A 184 -4.20 13.21 -6.48
CA ALA A 184 -5.56 12.78 -6.73
C ALA A 184 -5.78 12.69 -8.24
N THR A 185 -6.12 11.51 -8.74
CA THR A 185 -6.23 11.32 -10.18
C THR A 185 -7.60 11.72 -10.66
N ASP A 186 -7.61 12.63 -11.64
CA ASP A 186 -8.75 13.02 -12.48
C ASP A 186 -9.57 11.83 -13.00
N PRO A 187 -10.87 12.03 -13.30
CA PRO A 187 -11.86 10.96 -13.43
C PRO A 187 -11.94 10.30 -14.82
N GLU A 188 -11.11 10.64 -15.80
CA GLU A 188 -11.28 10.15 -17.18
C GLU A 188 -10.03 9.42 -17.71
N ALA A 189 -10.02 8.09 -17.58
CA ALA A 189 -9.24 7.16 -18.40
C ALA A 189 -9.89 5.77 -18.41
#